data_AF-A0AA38L2G4-F1
#
_entry.id   AF-A0AA38L2G4-F1
#
_cell.length_a   1.000
_cell.length_b   1.000
_cell.length_c   1.000
_cell.angle_alpha   90.00
_cell.angle_beta   90.00
_cell.angle_gamma   90.00
#
_symmetry.space_group_name_H-M   'P 1'
#
loop_
_entity.id
_entity.type
_entity.pdbx_description
1 polymer ?
#
loop_
_entity_poly.entity_id
_entity_poly.type
_entity_poly.pdbx_seq_one_letter_code
_entity_poly.pdbx_strand_id
1 'polypeptide(L)' 'VVLNLDRRISVMHECHDQMGHKGVYTTLQGIHACFWWPQMGEDVKCYISTCHLCQL' A
#
# COMPACT_ATOMS: atom_id res chain seq x y z
N VAL A 1 -6.63 7.46 14.16
CA VAL A 1 -6.44 6.07 14.64
C VAL A 1 -5.09 5.60 14.14
N VAL A 2 -4.17 5.22 15.03
CA VAL A 2 -2.91 4.59 14.58
C VAL A 2 -3.23 3.15 14.21
N LEU A 3 -3.17 2.81 12.93
CA LEU A 3 -3.35 1.43 12.48
C LEU A 3 -2.17 0.57 12.98
N ASN A 4 -2.47 -0.58 13.58
CA ASN A 4 -1.48 -1.60 13.90
C ASN A 4 -0.88 -2.17 12.61
N LEU A 5 0.34 -2.72 12.70
CA LEU A 5 1.11 -3.17 11.55
C LEU A 5 0.35 -4.18 10.68
N ASP A 6 -0.33 -5.14 11.28
CA ASP A 6 -1.08 -6.17 10.55
C ASP A 6 -2.17 -5.56 9.67
N ARG A 7 -2.90 -4.55 10.19
CA ARG A 7 -3.92 -3.85 9.40
C ARG A 7 -3.32 -3.03 8.26
N ARG A 8 -2.12 -2.45 8.44
CA ARG A 8 -1.45 -1.71 7.35
C ARG A 8 -1.14 -2.64 6.19
N ILE A 9 -0.63 -3.83 6.48
CA ILE A 9 -0.29 -4.83 5.46
C ILE A 9 -1.56 -5.27 4.71
N SER A 10 -2.65 -5.57 5.43
CA SER A 10 -3.92 -5.93 4.79
C SER A 10 -4.46 -4.83 3.88
N VAL A 11 -4.44 -3.56 4.34
CA VAL A 11 -4.89 -2.42 3.54
C VAL A 11 -4.01 -2.23 2.30
N MET A 12 -2.68 -2.35 2.43
CA MET A 12 -1.76 -2.24 1.30
C MET A 12 -2.01 -3.35 0.28
N HIS A 13 -2.19 -4.59 0.74
CA HIS A 13 -2.49 -5.74 -0.12
C HIS A 13 -3.83 -5.56 -0.86
N GLU A 14 -4.92 -5.28 -0.14
CA GLU A 14 -6.24 -5.10 -0.75
C GLU A 14 -6.24 -3.97 -1.78
N CYS A 15 -5.69 -2.81 -1.42
CA CYS A 15 -5.65 -1.66 -2.34
C CYS A 15 -4.76 -1.95 -3.55
N HIS A 16 -3.60 -2.57 -3.35
CA HIS A 16 -2.66 -2.89 -4.43
C HIS A 16 -3.25 -3.90 -5.44
N ASP A 17 -3.81 -5.01 -4.93
CA ASP A 17 -4.33 -6.09 -5.77
C ASP A 17 -5.63 -5.69 -6.46
N GLN A 18 -6.58 -5.06 -5.75
CA GLN A 18 -7.85 -4.63 -6.34
C GLN A 18 -7.67 -3.56 -7.42
N MET A 19 -6.62 -2.74 -7.32
CA MET A 19 -6.33 -1.75 -8.35
C MET A 19 -5.57 -2.34 -9.55
N GLY A 20 -5.19 -3.62 -9.50
CA GLY A 20 -4.47 -4.30 -10.57
C GLY A 20 -2.97 -4.01 -10.56
N HIS A 21 -2.33 -4.14 -9.40
CA HIS A 21 -0.88 -3.98 -9.22
C HIS A 21 -0.35 -2.62 -9.70
N LYS A 22 -1.08 -1.55 -9.41
CA LYS A 22 -0.62 -0.19 -9.77
C LYS A 22 0.59 0.22 -8.95
N GLY A 23 1.39 1.13 -9.52
CA GLY A 23 2.58 1.65 -8.86
C GLY A 23 2.30 2.46 -7.59
N VAL A 24 3.38 2.79 -6.87
CA VAL A 24 3.39 3.42 -5.54
C VAL A 24 2.43 4.59 -5.41
N TYR A 25 2.48 5.54 -6.35
CA TYR A 25 1.64 6.74 -6.26
C TYR A 25 0.13 6.41 -6.22
N THR A 26 -0.32 5.53 -7.11
CA THR A 26 -1.75 5.22 -7.23
C THR A 26 -2.26 4.43 -6.02
N THR A 27 -1.49 3.43 -5.56
CA THR A 27 -1.81 2.68 -4.34
C THR A 27 -1.82 3.59 -3.12
N LEU A 28 -0.82 4.48 -3.00
CA LEU A 28 -0.73 5.43 -1.91
C LEU A 28 -1.95 6.36 -1.87
N GLN A 29 -2.35 6.94 -3.02
CA GLN A 29 -3.55 7.78 -3.11
C GLN A 29 -4.84 7.03 -2.74
N GLY A 30 -4.97 5.78 -3.18
CA GLY A 30 -6.12 4.93 -2.82
C GLY A 30 -6.23 4.68 -1.32
N ILE A 31 -5.09 4.39 -0.67
CA ILE A 31 -5.04 4.20 0.78
C ILE A 31 -5.31 5.51 1.53
N HIS A 32 -4.73 6.63 1.08
CA HIS A 32 -4.90 7.96 1.68
C HIS A 32 -6.36 8.43 1.70
N ALA A 33 -7.22 7.93 0.82
CA ALA A 33 -8.63 8.29 0.80
C ALA A 33 -9.40 7.82 2.04
N CYS A 34 -8.94 6.72 2.67
CA CYS A 34 -9.66 6.07 3.78
C CYS A 34 -8.82 5.95 5.05
N PHE A 35 -7.49 5.92 4.93
CA PHE A 35 -6.58 5.60 6.02
C PHE A 35 -5.40 6.57 6.07
N TRP A 36 -4.80 6.68 7.24
CA TRP A 36 -3.59 7.47 7.43
C TRP A 36 -2.72 6.87 8.53
N TRP A 37 -1.41 6.86 8.30
CA TRP A 37 -0.40 6.60 9.33
C TRP A 37 0.94 7.28 8.98
N PRO A 38 1.82 7.50 9.97
CA PRO A 38 3.16 8.02 9.72
C PRO A 38 3.96 7.08 8.81
N GLN A 39 4.74 7.64 7.88
CA GLN A 39 5.61 6.91 6.95
C GLN A 39 4.90 6.00 5.95
N MET A 40 3.59 6.18 5.73
CA MET A 40 2.80 5.38 4.77
C MET A 40 3.39 5.34 3.35
N GLY A 41 3.98 6.44 2.88
CA GLY A 41 4.64 6.46 1.58
C GLY A 41 5.83 5.49 1.50
N GLU A 42 6.62 5.39 2.55
CA GLU A 42 7.75 4.45 2.61
C GLU A 42 7.25 3.01 2.75
N ASP A 43 6.25 2.78 3.60
CA ASP A 43 5.62 1.46 3.78
C ASP A 43 5.06 0.93 2.44
N VAL A 44 4.32 1.75 1.71
CA VAL A 44 3.74 1.39 0.40
C VAL A 44 4.84 1.14 -0.64
N LYS A 45 5.89 1.97 -0.65
CA LYS A 45 7.02 1.78 -1.55
C LYS A 45 7.75 0.47 -1.27
N CYS A 46 8.06 0.19 0.00
CA CYS A 46 8.65 -1.07 0.43
C CYS A 46 7.77 -2.25 0.05
N TYR A 47 6.46 -2.18 0.31
CA TYR A 47 5.52 -3.24 -0.04
C TYR A 47 5.54 -3.56 -1.54
N ILE A 48 5.37 -2.56 -2.41
CA ILE A 48 5.35 -2.77 -3.87
C ILE A 48 6.71 -3.24 -4.40
N SER A 49 7.83 -2.80 -3.80
CA SER A 49 9.16 -3.29 -4.19
C SER A 49 9.34 -4.81 -4.01
N THR A 50 8.53 -5.44 -3.14
CA THR A 50 8.52 -6.89 -2.93
C THR A 50 7.52 -7.64 -3.82
N CYS A 51 6.65 -6.93 -4.55
CA CYS A 51 5.63 -7.53 -5.39
C CYS A 51 6.23 -8.08 -6.69
N HIS A 52 6.25 -9.40 -6.84
CA HIS A 52 6.81 -10.07 -8.03
C HIS A 52 6.22 -9.55 -9.34
N LEU A 53 4.89 -9.39 -9.42
CA LEU A 53 4.20 -8.94 -10.64
C LEU A 53 4.57 -7.50 -11.03
N CYS A 54 4.93 -6.66 -10.07
CA CYS A 54 5.41 -5.29 -10.34
C CYS A 54 6.90 -5.23 -10.72
N GLN A 55 7.66 -6.31 -10.47
CA GLN A 55 9.09 -6.39 -10.79
C GLN A 55 9.37 -7.16 -12.10
N LEU A 56 8.32 -7.70 -12.75
CA LEU A 56 8.37 -8.24 -14.11
C LEU A 56 8.38 -7.09 -15.13
#